data_AF-A0A7S3KWQ0-F1
#
_entry.id   AF-A0A7S3KWQ0-F1
#
_cell.length_a   1.000
_cell.length_b   1.000
_cell.length_c   1.000
_cell.angle_alpha   90.00
_cell.angle_beta   90.00
_cell.angle_gamma   90.00
#
_symmetry.space_group_name_H-M   'P 1'
#
loop_
_entity.id
_entity.type
_entity.pdbx_description
1 polymer ?
#
loop_
_entity_poly.entity_id
_entity_poly.type
_entity_poly.pdbx_seq_one_letter_code
_entity_poly.pdbx_strand_id
1 'polypeptide(L)'
;ITTFSRMRFSTGAIFASLGFATTVSLAHAVLDPPPVQTYFVPLPEDDLFDSFKAIQSSGNVVSGDINNVISIAIAADNTIVYYSHWEDNYNAVEVWGDGDPSNGIPPGYTNDILSSGDAIVLEEAIEPDNDYRDPSTTRYDGADRIQATLPIAVTRFAFPDNPGSLMAGAVEVLNTDEWGTVFVAPVGVDIDSGTRPFEYTTLYVMAGQENT
;
A
#
# COMPACT_ATOMS: atom_id res chain seq x y z
N ILE A 1 15.14 66.59 22.11
CA ILE A 1 16.56 66.44 22.52
C ILE A 1 16.92 64.97 22.27
N THR A 2 17.42 64.64 21.08
CA THR A 2 18.84 64.38 20.78
C THR A 2 19.43 63.21 21.56
N THR A 3 19.67 62.08 20.90
CA THR A 3 21.02 61.65 20.46
C THR A 3 21.15 60.13 20.36
N PHE A 4 21.51 59.67 19.16
CA PHE A 4 22.09 58.35 18.88
C PHE A 4 23.45 58.21 19.58
N SER A 5 23.71 57.07 20.22
CA SER A 5 25.07 56.64 20.57
C SER A 5 25.43 55.38 19.78
N ARG A 6 26.47 55.52 18.95
CA ARG A 6 27.11 54.43 18.21
C ARG A 6 28.05 53.68 19.13
N MET A 7 27.96 52.36 19.18
CA MET A 7 29.08 51.52 19.61
C MET A 7 29.62 50.78 18.38
N ARG A 8 30.80 51.20 17.92
CA ARG A 8 31.60 50.46 16.95
C ARG A 8 32.50 49.50 17.74
N PHE A 9 32.46 48.22 17.40
CA PHE A 9 33.56 47.31 17.64
C PHE A 9 34.09 46.76 16.32
N SER A 10 35.41 46.61 16.30
CA SER A 10 36.33 46.49 15.18
C SER A 10 36.47 45.07 14.66
N THR A 11 36.72 44.97 13.35
CA THR A 11 37.57 44.02 12.62
C THR A 11 37.76 42.59 13.17
N GLY A 12 37.35 41.60 12.36
CA GLY A 12 38.03 40.30 12.30
C GLY A 12 37.11 39.08 12.32
N ALA A 13 36.77 38.57 11.13
CA ALA A 13 36.64 37.15 10.78
C ALA A 13 35.64 37.02 9.63
N ILE A 14 36.16 36.80 8.42
CA ILE A 14 35.40 36.31 7.29
C ILE A 14 35.01 34.87 7.65
N PHE A 15 33.79 34.66 8.14
CA PHE A 15 33.20 33.33 8.18
C PHE A 15 32.78 32.99 6.75
N ALA A 16 33.63 32.26 6.04
CA ALA A 16 33.18 31.50 4.88
C ALA A 16 32.26 30.40 5.40
N SER A 17 30.95 30.65 5.38
CA SER A 17 29.94 29.61 5.57
C SER A 17 30.00 28.70 4.35
N LEU A 18 30.79 27.62 4.44
CA LEU A 18 30.69 26.50 3.53
C LEU A 18 29.40 25.76 3.90
N GLY A 19 28.28 26.23 3.33
CA GLY A 19 27.00 25.53 3.40
C GLY A 19 27.13 24.23 2.64
N PHE A 20 27.43 23.16 3.38
CA PHE A 20 27.41 21.80 2.86
C PHE A 20 25.94 21.46 2.60
N ALA A 21 25.48 21.65 1.36
CA ALA A 21 24.23 21.08 0.93
C ALA A 21 24.46 19.57 0.79
N THR A 22 24.23 18.81 1.87
CA THR A 22 23.97 17.37 1.73
C THR A 22 22.67 17.23 0.97
N THR A 23 22.75 17.07 -0.35
CA THR A 23 21.69 16.40 -1.09
C THR A 23 21.68 14.96 -0.61
N VAL A 24 20.76 14.60 0.28
CA VAL A 24 20.38 13.20 0.44
C VAL A 24 19.63 12.86 -0.85
N SER A 25 20.35 12.41 -1.86
CA SER A 25 19.73 11.69 -2.96
C SER A 25 19.39 10.32 -2.38
N LEU A 26 18.12 10.09 -2.08
CA LEU A 26 17.61 8.73 -1.97
C LEU A 26 17.72 8.15 -3.37
N ALA A 27 18.81 7.44 -3.64
CA ALA A 27 18.86 6.59 -4.82
C ALA A 27 17.86 5.46 -4.56
N HIS A 28 16.67 5.53 -5.16
CA HIS A 28 15.85 4.33 -5.31
C HIS A 28 16.68 3.32 -6.10
N ALA A 29 16.78 2.09 -5.60
CA ALA A 29 17.38 1.01 -6.37
C ALA A 29 16.65 0.93 -7.72
N VAL A 30 17.41 0.95 -8.81
CA VAL A 30 16.83 0.70 -10.13
C VAL A 30 16.48 -0.78 -10.18
N LEU A 31 15.19 -1.08 -10.34
CA LEU A 31 14.73 -2.45 -10.54
C LEU A 31 15.18 -2.93 -11.92
N ASP A 32 15.83 -4.10 -11.95
CA ASP A 32 16.35 -4.72 -13.16
C ASP A 32 15.91 -6.19 -13.20
N PRO A 33 15.18 -6.65 -14.24
CA PRO A 33 14.64 -5.84 -15.33
C PRO A 33 13.51 -4.89 -14.88
N PRO A 34 13.30 -3.74 -15.57
CA PRO A 34 12.29 -2.77 -15.16
C PRO A 34 10.87 -3.37 -15.25
N PRO A 35 10.00 -3.11 -14.27
CA PRO A 35 8.62 -3.59 -14.31
C PRO A 35 7.81 -2.88 -15.40
N VAL A 36 6.82 -3.59 -15.94
CA VAL A 36 5.87 -3.12 -16.96
C VAL A 36 4.45 -2.99 -16.43
N GLN A 37 4.18 -3.49 -15.22
CA GLN A 37 2.92 -3.30 -14.49
C GLN A 37 3.20 -2.86 -13.06
N THR A 38 2.36 -1.98 -12.52
CA THR A 38 2.43 -1.53 -11.12
C THR A 38 1.04 -1.57 -10.52
N TYR A 39 0.94 -2.06 -9.30
CA TYR A 39 -0.28 -2.22 -8.53
C TYR A 39 -0.04 -1.68 -7.13
N PHE A 40 -1.10 -1.16 -6.52
CA PHE A 40 -1.13 -0.86 -5.09
C PHE A 40 -2.26 -1.65 -4.46
N VAL A 41 -1.99 -2.29 -3.33
CA VAL A 41 -2.95 -3.12 -2.62
C VAL A 41 -4.03 -2.20 -2.02
N PRO A 42 -5.30 -2.26 -2.47
CA PRO A 42 -6.37 -1.36 -2.04
C PRO A 42 -6.91 -1.78 -0.68
N LEU A 43 -7.84 -1.00 -0.13
CA LEU A 43 -8.57 -1.30 1.12
C LEU A 43 -7.66 -1.42 2.36
N PRO A 44 -6.95 -0.34 2.75
CA PRO A 44 -6.24 -0.30 4.04
C PRO A 44 -7.10 -0.83 5.18
N GLU A 45 -6.47 -1.56 6.08
CA GLU A 45 -7.13 -2.37 7.09
C GLU A 45 -8.00 -1.55 8.03
N ASP A 46 -7.57 -0.35 8.41
CA ASP A 46 -8.33 0.60 9.21
C ASP A 46 -9.65 1.00 8.54
N ASP A 47 -9.60 1.49 7.30
CA ASP A 47 -10.77 1.89 6.51
C ASP A 47 -11.67 0.69 6.21
N LEU A 48 -11.10 -0.49 5.98
CA LEU A 48 -11.85 -1.72 5.73
C LEU A 48 -12.59 -2.18 7.00
N PHE A 49 -11.93 -2.13 8.15
CA PHE A 49 -12.51 -2.51 9.42
C PHE A 49 -13.68 -1.61 9.80
N ASP A 50 -13.56 -0.30 9.54
CA ASP A 50 -14.64 0.65 9.77
C ASP A 50 -15.86 0.40 8.88
N SER A 51 -15.67 -0.01 7.63
CA SER A 51 -16.78 -0.46 6.79
C SER A 51 -17.46 -1.72 7.32
N PHE A 52 -16.69 -2.70 7.80
CA PHE A 52 -17.27 -3.88 8.44
C PHE A 52 -18.08 -3.52 9.69
N LYS A 53 -17.57 -2.64 10.57
CA LYS A 53 -18.31 -2.13 11.73
C LYS A 53 -19.59 -1.38 11.32
N ALA A 54 -19.56 -0.62 10.23
CA ALA A 54 -20.71 0.12 9.75
C ALA A 54 -21.81 -0.82 9.22
N ILE A 55 -21.43 -1.86 8.48
CA ILE A 55 -22.36 -2.88 7.97
C ILE A 55 -22.97 -3.67 9.13
N GLN A 56 -22.15 -4.12 10.08
CA GLN A 56 -22.62 -4.85 11.28
C GLN A 56 -22.63 -3.94 12.50
N SER A 57 -23.47 -2.91 12.44
CA SER A 57 -23.63 -1.92 13.52
C SER A 57 -24.48 -2.42 14.69
N SER A 58 -25.11 -3.59 14.58
CA SER A 58 -25.91 -4.20 15.67
C SER A 58 -25.73 -5.72 15.74
N GLY A 59 -25.73 -6.29 16.94
CA GLY A 59 -25.53 -7.73 17.15
C GLY A 59 -24.06 -8.12 17.40
N ASN A 60 -23.51 -9.04 16.59
CA ASN A 60 -22.12 -9.50 16.71
C ASN A 60 -21.17 -8.39 16.27
N VAL A 61 -20.70 -7.59 17.22
CA VAL A 61 -19.78 -6.47 16.97
C VAL A 61 -18.52 -6.99 16.29
N VAL A 62 -18.13 -6.36 15.18
CA VAL A 62 -16.89 -6.66 14.46
C VAL A 62 -15.69 -6.45 15.40
N SER A 63 -14.80 -7.44 15.47
CA SER A 63 -13.66 -7.43 16.40
C SER A 63 -12.57 -8.40 15.96
N GLY A 64 -11.35 -8.19 16.47
CA GLY A 64 -10.18 -9.01 16.16
C GLY A 64 -9.44 -8.50 14.94
N ASP A 65 -8.56 -9.34 14.41
CA ASP A 65 -7.72 -8.99 13.28
C ASP A 65 -8.51 -9.10 11.96
N ILE A 66 -8.00 -8.44 10.93
CA ILE A 66 -8.41 -8.66 9.55
C ILE A 66 -7.55 -9.79 8.98
N ASN A 67 -8.19 -10.88 8.61
CA ASN A 67 -7.57 -11.94 7.82
C ASN A 67 -7.48 -11.44 6.38
N ASN A 68 -6.29 -11.04 5.96
CA ASN A 68 -6.00 -10.52 4.63
C ASN A 68 -5.39 -11.62 3.75
N VAL A 69 -5.83 -11.67 2.49
CA VAL A 69 -5.29 -12.55 1.47
C VAL A 69 -5.06 -11.75 0.19
N ILE A 70 -3.79 -11.64 -0.21
CA ILE A 70 -3.41 -11.11 -1.52
C ILE A 70 -2.95 -12.28 -2.39
N SER A 71 -3.59 -12.46 -3.53
CA SER A 71 -3.24 -13.50 -4.50
C SER A 71 -2.67 -12.86 -5.76
N ILE A 72 -1.52 -13.34 -6.20
CA ILE A 72 -0.83 -12.91 -7.42
C ILE A 72 -0.71 -14.12 -8.35
N ALA A 73 -1.46 -14.12 -9.44
CA ALA A 73 -1.43 -15.18 -10.44
C ALA A 73 -0.41 -14.86 -11.54
N ILE A 74 0.47 -15.83 -11.82
CA ILE A 74 1.57 -15.71 -12.78
C ILE A 74 1.10 -16.19 -14.15
N ALA A 75 1.06 -15.29 -15.13
CA ALA A 75 0.56 -15.62 -16.47
C ALA A 75 1.62 -16.30 -17.35
N ALA A 76 2.91 -16.02 -17.13
CA ALA A 76 3.99 -16.45 -18.02
C ALA A 76 5.26 -16.87 -17.23
N ASP A 77 6.01 -17.82 -17.81
CA ASP A 77 7.31 -18.24 -17.26
C ASP A 77 8.30 -17.06 -17.23
N ASN A 78 9.21 -17.08 -16.24
CA ASN A 78 10.22 -16.03 -16.03
C ASN A 78 9.61 -14.65 -15.70
N THR A 79 8.38 -14.62 -15.18
CA THR A 79 7.83 -13.41 -14.55
C THR A 79 8.62 -13.12 -13.29
N ILE A 80 9.06 -11.86 -13.14
CA ILE A 80 9.66 -11.36 -11.90
C ILE A 80 8.65 -10.42 -11.25
N VAL A 81 8.40 -10.65 -9.96
CA VAL A 81 7.53 -9.82 -9.12
C VAL A 81 8.39 -9.08 -8.12
N TYR A 82 8.15 -7.78 -7.98
CA TYR A 82 8.74 -6.91 -6.97
C TYR A 82 7.67 -6.57 -5.95
N TYR A 83 7.90 -6.90 -4.69
CA TYR A 83 7.01 -6.54 -3.59
C TYR A 83 7.69 -5.50 -2.71
N SER A 84 7.05 -4.35 -2.51
CA SER A 84 7.58 -3.29 -1.65
C SER A 84 6.56 -2.94 -0.59
N HIS A 85 7.00 -3.00 0.66
CA HIS A 85 6.20 -2.63 1.81
C HIS A 85 6.00 -1.12 1.92
N TRP A 86 4.81 -0.66 2.30
CA TRP A 86 4.52 0.78 2.37
C TRP A 86 5.09 1.43 3.65
N GLU A 87 5.26 0.65 4.71
CA GLU A 87 5.65 1.08 6.05
C GLU A 87 7.07 1.64 6.07
N ASP A 88 7.93 1.19 5.17
CA ASP A 88 9.31 1.67 5.05
C ASP A 88 9.52 2.72 3.95
N ASN A 89 8.44 3.22 3.34
CA ASN A 89 8.44 4.05 2.13
C ASN A 89 8.91 3.32 0.87
N TYR A 90 8.65 2.01 0.77
CA TYR A 90 9.02 1.18 -0.38
C TYR A 90 10.53 1.06 -0.60
N ASN A 91 11.31 1.13 0.48
CA ASN A 91 12.78 1.14 0.42
C ASN A 91 13.36 -0.26 0.33
N ALA A 92 12.77 -1.22 1.05
CA ALA A 92 13.04 -2.64 0.93
C ALA A 92 12.15 -3.25 -0.15
N VAL A 93 12.76 -3.94 -1.09
CA VAL A 93 12.07 -4.64 -2.17
C VAL A 93 12.41 -6.10 -2.09
N GLU A 94 11.39 -6.93 -1.90
CA GLU A 94 11.50 -8.35 -2.17
C GLU A 94 11.41 -8.59 -3.68
N VAL A 95 12.32 -9.41 -4.20
CA VAL A 95 12.31 -9.80 -5.61
C VAL A 95 12.00 -11.29 -5.67
N TRP A 96 11.00 -11.63 -6.48
CA TRP A 96 10.52 -13.00 -6.60
C TRP A 96 10.56 -13.46 -8.07
N GLY A 97 11.11 -14.64 -8.32
CA GLY A 97 11.18 -15.29 -9.63
C GLY A 97 12.43 -14.98 -10.46
N ASP A 98 13.45 -14.34 -9.87
CA ASP A 98 14.73 -14.03 -10.54
C ASP A 98 15.81 -15.12 -10.34
N GLY A 99 15.56 -16.06 -9.42
CA GLY A 99 16.44 -17.19 -9.12
C GLY A 99 17.45 -16.91 -8.01
N ASP A 100 17.43 -15.73 -7.38
CA ASP A 100 18.31 -15.33 -6.30
C ASP A 100 17.57 -15.30 -4.94
N PRO A 101 17.69 -16.33 -4.09
CA PRO A 101 17.01 -16.34 -2.80
C PRO A 101 17.51 -15.29 -1.78
N SER A 102 18.55 -14.49 -2.11
CA SER A 102 19.12 -13.51 -1.19
C SER A 102 18.33 -12.20 -1.10
N ASN A 103 17.45 -11.94 -2.07
CA ASN A 103 16.60 -10.74 -2.15
C ASN A 103 15.10 -11.07 -1.96
N GLY A 104 14.75 -12.33 -1.74
CA GLY A 104 13.38 -12.78 -1.49
C GLY A 104 13.17 -14.23 -1.92
N ILE A 105 12.17 -14.88 -1.33
CA ILE A 105 11.54 -16.07 -1.91
C ILE A 105 10.04 -15.86 -1.71
N PRO A 106 9.19 -16.01 -2.74
CA PRO A 106 7.77 -15.79 -2.61
C PRO A 106 7.18 -16.68 -1.50
N PRO A 107 6.30 -16.14 -0.62
CA PRO A 107 5.71 -16.93 0.45
C PRO A 107 5.01 -18.20 -0.05
N GLY A 108 5.29 -19.32 0.62
CA GLY A 108 4.81 -20.65 0.23
C GLY A 108 5.71 -21.39 -0.78
N TYR A 109 6.78 -20.77 -1.27
CA TYR A 109 7.73 -21.39 -2.20
C TYR A 109 9.04 -21.76 -1.50
N THR A 110 9.76 -22.75 -2.06
CA THR A 110 11.07 -23.21 -1.55
C THR A 110 12.25 -22.68 -2.37
N ASN A 111 11.98 -22.11 -3.52
CA ASN A 111 12.95 -21.57 -4.46
C ASN A 111 12.40 -20.29 -5.09
N ASP A 112 13.29 -19.46 -5.59
CA ASP A 112 12.91 -18.20 -6.21
C ASP A 112 12.65 -18.35 -7.72
N ILE A 113 11.72 -19.22 -8.10
CA ILE A 113 11.39 -19.47 -9.51
C ILE A 113 9.88 -19.48 -9.68
N LEU A 114 9.38 -18.67 -10.62
CA LEU A 114 7.97 -18.55 -10.95
C LEU A 114 7.69 -19.05 -12.37
N SER A 115 6.71 -19.94 -12.51
CA SER A 115 6.23 -20.53 -13.77
C SER A 115 4.82 -20.07 -14.09
N SER A 116 4.43 -20.14 -15.36
CA SER A 116 3.05 -19.89 -15.78
C SER A 116 2.08 -20.82 -15.06
N GLY A 117 1.03 -20.24 -14.50
CA GLY A 117 0.02 -20.96 -13.71
C GLY A 117 0.29 -21.00 -12.21
N ASP A 118 1.46 -20.52 -11.76
CA ASP A 118 1.74 -20.35 -10.34
C ASP A 118 0.86 -19.25 -9.72
N ALA A 119 0.59 -19.38 -8.44
CA ALA A 119 -0.12 -18.39 -7.65
C ALA A 119 0.63 -18.15 -6.33
N ILE A 120 1.03 -16.91 -6.09
CA ILE A 120 1.59 -16.48 -4.81
C ILE A 120 0.41 -16.07 -3.93
N VAL A 121 0.32 -16.63 -2.73
CA VAL A 121 -0.75 -16.33 -1.77
C VAL A 121 -0.11 -15.78 -0.50
N LEU A 122 -0.34 -14.49 -0.27
CA LEU A 122 0.09 -13.78 0.92
C LEU A 122 -1.11 -13.77 1.87
N GLU A 123 -1.06 -14.59 2.92
CA GLU A 123 -2.11 -14.68 3.93
C GLU A 123 -1.56 -14.23 5.28
N GLU A 124 -2.15 -13.18 5.84
CA GLU A 124 -1.71 -12.61 7.10
C GLU A 124 -2.90 -12.05 7.90
N ALA A 125 -2.86 -12.19 9.22
CA ALA A 125 -3.80 -11.55 10.14
C ALA A 125 -3.23 -10.19 10.56
N ILE A 126 -3.96 -9.13 10.25
CA ILE A 126 -3.52 -7.75 10.42
C ILE A 126 -4.40 -7.06 11.47
N GLU A 127 -3.77 -6.45 12.48
CA GLU A 127 -4.49 -5.64 13.45
C GLU A 127 -5.13 -4.44 12.73
N PRO A 128 -6.44 -4.15 12.92
CA PRO A 128 -7.12 -3.08 12.20
C PRO A 128 -6.66 -1.68 12.60
N ASP A 129 -6.10 -1.55 13.80
CA ASP A 129 -5.44 -0.33 14.27
C ASP A 129 -3.92 -0.48 14.06
N ASN A 130 -3.45 -1.00 12.91
CA ASN A 130 -2.01 -1.13 12.53
C ASN A 130 -1.31 0.24 12.32
N ASP A 131 -1.67 1.21 13.15
CA ASP A 131 -1.26 2.60 13.23
C ASP A 131 0.21 2.80 12.85
N TYR A 132 0.38 3.47 11.71
CA TYR A 132 1.52 4.30 11.31
C TYR A 132 2.82 3.60 10.92
N ARG A 133 3.01 3.41 9.60
CA ARG A 133 4.26 3.53 8.84
C ARG A 133 5.53 3.24 9.65
N ASP A 134 5.54 2.08 10.32
CA ASP A 134 6.64 1.63 11.16
C ASP A 134 7.50 0.70 10.31
N PRO A 135 8.68 1.15 9.86
CA PRO A 135 9.56 0.34 9.01
C PRO A 135 10.08 -0.93 9.71
N SER A 136 9.87 -1.08 11.02
CA SER A 136 10.25 -2.27 11.78
C SER A 136 9.18 -3.36 11.81
N THR A 137 7.96 -3.05 11.36
CA THR A 137 6.83 -3.98 11.33
C THR A 137 6.15 -3.95 9.96
N THR A 138 6.77 -4.57 8.97
CA THR A 138 6.17 -4.73 7.65
C THR A 138 5.16 -5.88 7.64
N ARG A 139 4.07 -5.71 6.90
CA ARG A 139 3.00 -6.68 6.71
C ARG A 139 2.61 -6.77 5.25
N TYR A 140 1.99 -7.87 4.84
CA TYR A 140 1.34 -7.95 3.53
C TYR A 140 -0.05 -7.34 3.63
N ASP A 141 -0.16 -6.02 3.47
CA ASP A 141 -1.35 -5.26 3.84
C ASP A 141 -1.73 -4.18 2.80
N GLY A 142 -2.68 -3.31 3.14
CA GLY A 142 -3.08 -2.21 2.26
C GLY A 142 -1.99 -1.15 2.07
N ALA A 143 -1.99 -0.53 0.90
CA ALA A 143 -0.99 0.42 0.41
C ALA A 143 0.34 -0.18 -0.06
N ASP A 144 0.60 -1.46 0.17
CA ASP A 144 1.76 -2.15 -0.42
C ASP A 144 1.80 -2.03 -1.94
N ARG A 145 3.02 -2.01 -2.50
CA ARG A 145 3.25 -1.88 -3.93
C ARG A 145 3.72 -3.21 -4.52
N ILE A 146 3.04 -3.65 -5.56
CA ILE A 146 3.42 -4.83 -6.36
C ILE A 146 3.79 -4.35 -7.75
N GLN A 147 4.92 -4.81 -8.28
CA GLN A 147 5.33 -4.53 -9.65
C GLN A 147 5.74 -5.82 -10.34
N ALA A 148 5.58 -5.91 -11.66
CA ALA A 148 5.91 -7.13 -12.40
C ALA A 148 6.49 -6.84 -13.77
N THR A 149 7.35 -7.74 -14.25
CA THR A 149 8.03 -7.64 -15.55
C THR A 149 7.22 -8.23 -16.70
N LEU A 150 6.22 -9.04 -16.38
CA LEU A 150 5.27 -9.65 -17.32
C LEU A 150 3.85 -9.60 -16.73
N PRO A 151 2.80 -9.82 -17.54
CA PRO A 151 1.42 -9.76 -17.07
C PRO A 151 1.14 -10.66 -15.86
N ILE A 152 0.57 -10.07 -14.80
CA ILE A 152 0.03 -10.77 -13.64
C ILE A 152 -1.43 -10.36 -13.40
N ALA A 153 -2.16 -11.18 -12.65
CA ALA A 153 -3.47 -10.81 -12.12
C ALA A 153 -3.41 -10.80 -10.59
N VAL A 154 -3.93 -9.74 -9.98
CA VAL A 154 -3.86 -9.54 -8.52
C VAL A 154 -5.27 -9.41 -7.96
N THR A 155 -5.54 -10.11 -6.88
CA THR A 155 -6.79 -9.98 -6.12
C THR A 155 -6.49 -9.82 -4.64
N ARG A 156 -7.29 -9.02 -3.95
CA ARG A 156 -7.29 -8.94 -2.50
C ARG A 156 -8.62 -9.45 -1.96
N PHE A 157 -8.58 -10.26 -0.92
CA PHE A 157 -9.72 -10.76 -0.17
C PHE A 157 -9.47 -10.53 1.32
N ALA A 158 -10.50 -10.11 2.05
CA ALA A 158 -10.36 -9.86 3.47
C ALA A 158 -11.66 -10.06 4.26
N PHE A 159 -11.51 -10.45 5.52
CA PHE A 159 -12.61 -10.61 6.48
C PHE A 159 -12.11 -10.43 7.92
N PRO A 160 -12.93 -9.91 8.86
CA PRO A 160 -12.54 -9.79 10.27
C PRO A 160 -12.68 -11.13 10.99
N ASP A 161 -11.91 -11.37 12.05
CA ASP A 161 -12.01 -12.58 12.89
C ASP A 161 -13.44 -12.86 13.38
N ASN A 162 -14.14 -11.81 13.82
CA ASN A 162 -15.56 -11.85 14.14
C ASN A 162 -16.29 -10.81 13.28
N PRO A 163 -17.37 -11.19 12.55
CA PRO A 163 -18.03 -12.49 12.53
C PRO A 163 -17.36 -13.56 11.64
N GLY A 164 -16.11 -13.37 11.23
CA GLY A 164 -15.40 -14.28 10.32
C GLY A 164 -15.80 -14.03 8.87
N SER A 165 -15.54 -15.02 8.03
CA SER A 165 -15.84 -14.99 6.58
C SER A 165 -17.32 -14.86 6.22
N LEU A 166 -18.24 -14.85 7.21
CA LEU A 166 -19.62 -14.40 7.01
C LEU A 166 -19.68 -12.96 6.47
N MET A 167 -18.72 -12.14 6.88
CA MET A 167 -18.53 -10.77 6.42
C MET A 167 -17.19 -10.70 5.71
N ALA A 168 -17.20 -10.98 4.41
CA ALA A 168 -15.99 -10.98 3.60
C ALA A 168 -16.19 -10.20 2.31
N GLY A 169 -15.11 -9.60 1.80
CA GLY A 169 -15.08 -8.90 0.53
C GLY A 169 -13.84 -9.30 -0.27
N ALA A 170 -13.94 -9.22 -1.59
CA ALA A 170 -12.81 -9.35 -2.49
C ALA A 170 -12.87 -8.30 -3.59
N VAL A 171 -11.71 -7.85 -4.02
CA VAL A 171 -11.54 -6.91 -5.13
C VAL A 171 -10.43 -7.40 -6.06
N GLU A 172 -10.62 -7.12 -7.34
CA GLU A 172 -9.51 -7.14 -8.29
C GLU A 172 -8.63 -5.92 -8.04
N VAL A 173 -7.31 -6.13 -8.03
CA VAL A 173 -6.33 -5.06 -7.92
C VAL A 173 -5.82 -4.75 -9.33
N LEU A 174 -6.19 -3.59 -9.84
CA LEU A 174 -5.90 -3.19 -11.22
C LEU A 174 -4.53 -2.52 -11.34
N ASN A 175 -3.86 -2.77 -12.48
CA ASN A 175 -2.65 -2.03 -12.85
C ASN A 175 -2.95 -0.53 -12.87
N THR A 176 -2.04 0.30 -12.38
CA THR A 176 -2.17 1.76 -12.33
C THR A 176 -2.37 2.40 -13.70
N ASP A 177 -1.97 1.74 -14.79
CA ASP A 177 -2.25 2.22 -16.16
C ASP A 177 -3.75 2.28 -16.49
N GLU A 178 -4.57 1.49 -15.79
CA GLU A 178 -6.03 1.46 -15.96
C GLU A 178 -6.76 2.44 -15.02
N TRP A 179 -6.02 3.18 -14.19
CA TRP A 179 -6.63 4.07 -13.20
C TRP A 179 -7.12 5.37 -13.82
N GLY A 180 -8.28 5.83 -13.34
CA GLY A 180 -8.88 7.09 -13.73
C GLY A 180 -8.93 8.10 -12.58
N THR A 181 -9.23 9.35 -12.92
CA THR A 181 -9.42 10.45 -11.94
C THR A 181 -10.88 10.82 -11.74
N VAL A 182 -11.80 10.12 -12.42
CA VAL A 182 -13.24 10.39 -12.37
C VAL A 182 -13.96 9.10 -11.99
N PHE A 183 -14.65 9.15 -10.86
CA PHE A 183 -15.41 8.02 -10.31
C PHE A 183 -16.90 8.39 -10.26
N VAL A 184 -17.76 7.46 -10.62
CA VAL A 184 -19.22 7.62 -10.55
C VAL A 184 -19.79 6.47 -9.73
N ALA A 185 -20.26 6.78 -8.53
CA ALA A 185 -21.01 5.82 -7.73
C ALA A 185 -22.46 5.72 -8.26
N PRO A 186 -22.98 4.52 -8.56
CA PRO A 186 -24.34 4.36 -9.08
C PRO A 186 -25.43 4.61 -8.03
N VAL A 187 -25.05 4.60 -6.74
CA VAL A 187 -25.91 4.73 -5.58
C VAL A 187 -25.30 5.80 -4.68
N GLY A 188 -26.11 6.80 -4.30
CA GLY A 188 -25.70 7.87 -3.40
C GLY A 188 -26.28 7.72 -1.99
N VAL A 189 -25.97 8.66 -1.10
CA VAL A 189 -26.37 8.63 0.31
C VAL A 189 -27.83 9.04 0.58
N ASP A 190 -28.52 9.63 -0.41
CA ASP A 190 -29.86 10.21 -0.27
C ASP A 190 -30.90 9.54 -1.19
N ILE A 191 -30.90 8.20 -1.29
CA ILE A 191 -31.95 7.49 -2.04
C ILE A 191 -33.20 7.32 -1.18
N ASP A 192 -34.10 8.30 -1.24
CA ASP A 192 -35.45 8.19 -0.65
C ASP A 192 -36.34 7.34 -1.57
N SER A 193 -36.23 6.02 -1.39
CA SER A 193 -37.15 5.06 -2.00
C SER A 193 -37.93 4.36 -0.90
N GLY A 194 -39.24 4.18 -1.10
CA GLY A 194 -40.10 3.49 -0.13
C GLY A 194 -39.70 2.04 0.17
N THR A 195 -38.76 1.48 -0.60
CA THR A 195 -38.21 0.13 -0.45
C THR A 195 -36.85 0.08 0.27
N ARG A 196 -36.14 1.21 0.42
CA ARG A 196 -34.81 1.32 1.07
C ARG A 196 -33.86 0.13 0.73
N PRO A 197 -33.53 -0.08 -0.56
CA PRO A 197 -32.83 -1.28 -1.01
C PRO A 197 -31.35 -1.35 -0.59
N PHE A 198 -30.75 -0.25 -0.11
CA PHE A 198 -29.36 -0.18 0.34
C PHE A 198 -29.31 0.33 1.78
N GLU A 199 -28.52 -0.34 2.62
CA GLU A 199 -28.29 0.04 4.02
C GLU A 199 -26.92 0.70 4.22
N TYR A 200 -25.93 0.32 3.39
CA TYR A 200 -24.58 0.86 3.43
C TYR A 200 -24.03 1.03 2.01
N THR A 201 -23.31 2.13 1.77
CA THR A 201 -22.60 2.40 0.51
C THR A 201 -21.35 3.20 0.85
N THR A 202 -20.22 2.75 0.31
CA THR A 202 -18.92 3.39 0.51
C THR A 202 -18.12 3.34 -0.79
N LEU A 203 -17.17 4.26 -0.94
CA LEU A 203 -16.23 4.30 -2.05
C LEU A 203 -14.82 4.36 -1.48
N TYR A 204 -13.99 3.40 -1.88
CA TYR A 204 -12.56 3.42 -1.61
C TYR A 204 -11.84 4.01 -2.81
N VAL A 205 -11.05 5.06 -2.59
CA VAL A 205 -10.28 5.73 -3.63
C VAL A 205 -8.83 5.77 -3.19
N MET A 206 -7.94 5.37 -4.09
CA MET A 206 -6.50 5.33 -3.86
C MET A 206 -5.78 6.23 -4.85
N ALA A 207 -4.73 6.89 -4.38
CA ALA A 207 -3.83 7.68 -5.20
C ALA A 207 -2.67 6.81 -5.70
N GLY A 208 -2.39 6.85 -7.00
CA GLY A 208 -1.25 6.14 -7.60
C GLY A 208 0.03 6.99 -7.64
N GLN A 209 -0.05 8.25 -7.21
CA GLN A 209 1.05 9.22 -7.21
C GLN A 209 1.12 9.92 -5.87
N GLU A 210 2.32 10.33 -5.49
CA GLU A 210 2.53 11.12 -4.27
C GLU A 210 1.88 12.50 -4.40
N ASN A 211 1.29 13.00 -3.30
CA ASN A 211 0.66 14.32 -3.21
C ASN A 211 -0.59 14.52 -4.09
N THR A 212 -1.34 13.46 -4.38
CA THR A 212 -2.66 13.51 -5.05
C THR A 212 -3.76 12.92 -4.20
#